data_AF-A0A7X6RG98-F1
#
_entry.id   AF-A0A7X6RG98-F1
#
_cell.length_a   1.000
_cell.length_b   1.000
_cell.length_c   1.000
_cell.angle_alpha   90.00
_cell.angle_beta   90.00
_cell.angle_gamma   90.00
#
_symmetry.space_group_name_H-M   'P 1'
#
loop_
_entity.id
_entity.type
_entity.pdbx_description
1 polymer ?
#
loop_
_entity_poly.entity_id
_entity_poly.type
_entity_poly.pdbx_seq_one_letter_code
_entity_poly.pdbx_strand_id
1 'polypeptide(L)'
;MLLSPAACSDASETTPTTTTERLPTAAAPATVFALPGSLAADFNALRPRLDGHAGMAIMAVGGQRPALMGDWRTGPAWSTMKVPLTLAVLRTNGNTSTYQMSATITESDNSAADGLWQSLGTPDAAARAVQAVLREGGDTTTAVPATRNRAEYSAFGQADWSLEDQVRWASRLPCLPDADKVTNLMGKVVWGQQWGLGHLDNTRFKGGWGPDPAGSYLVRQFGLLSTPEGDVAIALAAQATSGTFEDGTRILNDMAGLLTKHLGDLPAGHCTAAP
;
A
#
# COMPACT_ATOMS: atom_id res chain seq x y z
N MET A 1 68.57 33.48 -42.14
CA MET A 1 69.94 33.14 -41.69
C MET A 1 69.81 32.01 -40.69
N LEU A 2 70.51 30.92 -40.96
CA LEU A 2 70.48 29.64 -40.25
C LEU A 2 71.01 29.77 -38.81
N LEU A 3 70.50 28.94 -37.89
CA LEU A 3 71.26 27.86 -37.22
C LEU A 3 70.51 27.35 -35.98
N SER A 4 70.10 26.08 -36.02
CA SER A 4 70.02 25.21 -34.83
C SER A 4 71.41 24.68 -34.49
N PRO A 5 71.59 24.15 -33.26
CA PRO A 5 71.84 22.71 -33.16
C PRO A 5 71.18 21.97 -31.96
N ALA A 6 70.96 20.67 -32.19
CA ALA A 6 71.05 19.44 -31.34
C ALA A 6 71.28 19.54 -29.81
N ALA A 7 70.95 18.56 -28.95
CA ALA A 7 70.13 17.33 -28.97
C ALA A 7 70.19 16.69 -27.55
N CYS A 8 69.26 15.75 -27.29
CA CYS A 8 69.30 14.60 -26.35
C CYS A 8 68.96 14.74 -24.84
N SER A 9 67.80 14.15 -24.54
CA SER A 9 67.40 13.24 -23.44
C SER A 9 67.65 13.56 -21.97
N ASP A 10 66.56 13.55 -21.21
CA ASP A 10 66.37 12.51 -20.19
C ASP A 10 64.89 12.23 -19.92
N ALA A 11 64.57 10.94 -19.79
CA ALA A 11 63.24 10.43 -19.50
C ALA A 11 63.05 10.33 -17.98
N SER A 12 61.86 10.68 -17.49
CA SER A 12 61.35 10.21 -16.21
C SER A 12 59.84 10.07 -16.30
N GLU A 13 59.41 8.80 -16.29
CA GLU A 13 58.04 8.35 -16.15
C GLU A 13 57.41 8.94 -14.89
N THR A 14 56.22 9.52 -15.04
CA THR A 14 55.24 9.63 -13.95
C THR A 14 53.91 9.12 -14.46
N THR A 15 53.48 8.01 -13.87
CA THR A 15 52.29 7.23 -14.19
C THR A 15 51.01 8.03 -13.95
N PRO A 16 49.98 7.96 -14.81
CA PRO A 16 48.68 8.56 -14.53
C PRO A 16 47.92 7.70 -13.52
N THR A 17 47.66 8.24 -12.33
CA THR A 17 46.75 7.66 -11.34
C THR A 17 45.34 7.60 -11.93
N THR A 18 44.92 6.39 -12.32
CA THR A 18 43.57 6.15 -12.83
C THR A 18 42.62 6.05 -11.64
N THR A 19 41.93 7.15 -11.32
CA THR A 19 40.81 7.14 -10.38
C THR A 19 39.70 6.26 -10.97
N THR A 20 39.56 5.05 -10.44
CA THR A 20 38.48 4.14 -10.82
C THR A 20 37.21 4.60 -10.12
N GLU A 21 36.35 5.32 -10.85
CA GLU A 21 35.00 5.68 -10.40
C GLU A 21 34.18 4.40 -10.25
N ARG A 22 33.93 4.00 -9.00
CA ARG A 22 33.13 2.83 -8.66
C ARG A 22 31.65 3.16 -8.89
N LEU A 23 31.11 2.70 -10.01
CA LEU A 23 29.68 2.67 -10.28
C LEU A 23 28.93 2.06 -9.07
N PRO A 24 27.79 2.64 -8.64
CA PRO A 24 26.98 2.07 -7.58
C PRO A 24 26.50 0.68 -8.03
N THR A 25 26.91 -0.35 -7.27
CA THR A 25 26.43 -1.71 -7.47
C THR A 25 24.94 -1.73 -7.18
N ALA A 26 24.13 -1.85 -8.23
CA ALA A 26 22.71 -2.14 -8.09
C ALA A 26 22.57 -3.41 -7.24
N ALA A 27 21.92 -3.30 -6.09
CA ALA A 27 21.62 -4.45 -5.25
C ALA A 27 20.79 -5.43 -6.07
N ALA A 28 21.32 -6.63 -6.28
CA ALA A 28 20.56 -7.72 -6.90
C ALA A 28 19.29 -7.98 -6.06
N PRO A 29 18.13 -8.23 -6.68
CA PRO A 29 16.95 -8.60 -5.92
C PRO A 29 17.25 -9.89 -5.17
N ALA A 30 17.11 -9.86 -3.84
CA ALA A 30 17.21 -11.05 -3.02
C ALA A 30 16.13 -12.02 -3.48
N THR A 31 16.52 -13.05 -4.23
CA THR A 31 15.63 -14.14 -4.62
C THR A 31 15.44 -14.98 -3.36
N VAL A 32 14.39 -14.68 -2.61
CA VAL A 32 13.98 -15.53 -1.50
C VAL A 32 13.47 -16.82 -2.14
N PHE A 33 14.24 -17.91 -2.03
CA PHE A 33 13.73 -19.23 -2.39
C PHE A 33 12.51 -19.48 -1.50
N ALA A 34 11.32 -19.42 -2.09
CA ALA A 34 10.11 -19.80 -1.39
C ALA A 34 10.19 -21.30 -1.11
N LEU A 35 10.29 -21.67 0.17
CA LEU A 35 10.25 -23.07 0.58
C LEU A 35 8.91 -23.69 0.14
N PRO A 36 8.88 -24.93 -0.38
CA PRO A 36 7.63 -25.62 -0.70
C PRO A 36 6.69 -25.61 0.51
N GLY A 37 5.41 -25.27 0.27
CA GLY A 37 4.42 -25.14 1.35
C GLY A 37 4.51 -23.85 2.15
N SER A 38 5.37 -22.89 1.78
CA SER A 38 5.26 -21.51 2.30
C SER A 38 4.16 -20.73 1.57
N LEU A 39 3.64 -19.67 2.19
CA LEU A 39 2.69 -18.75 1.56
C LEU A 39 3.16 -18.25 0.19
N ALA A 40 4.44 -17.89 0.05
CA ALA A 40 4.99 -17.42 -1.23
C ALA A 40 5.01 -18.52 -2.30
N ALA A 41 5.30 -19.77 -1.93
CA ALA A 41 5.27 -20.90 -2.85
C ALA A 41 3.83 -21.21 -3.29
N ASP A 42 2.89 -21.21 -2.35
CA ASP A 42 1.48 -21.47 -2.64
C ASP A 42 0.84 -20.32 -3.45
N PHE A 43 1.25 -19.07 -3.21
CA PHE A 43 0.86 -17.94 -4.06
C PHE A 43 1.36 -18.14 -5.50
N ASN A 44 2.62 -18.54 -5.69
CA ASN A 44 3.16 -18.82 -7.01
C ASN A 44 2.44 -19.99 -7.71
N ALA A 45 1.97 -20.98 -6.97
CA ALA A 45 1.16 -22.08 -7.50
C ALA A 45 -0.30 -21.67 -7.80
N LEU A 46 -0.84 -20.68 -7.07
CA LEU A 46 -2.16 -20.10 -7.35
C LEU A 46 -2.13 -19.20 -8.59
N ARG A 47 -1.07 -18.40 -8.79
CA ARG A 47 -1.00 -17.35 -9.81
C ARG A 47 -1.43 -17.79 -11.22
N PRO A 48 -1.02 -18.95 -11.78
CA PRO A 48 -1.46 -19.37 -13.12
C PRO A 48 -2.96 -19.67 -13.23
N ARG A 49 -3.66 -19.81 -12.10
CA ARG A 49 -5.11 -20.02 -12.03
C ARG A 49 -5.88 -18.72 -11.78
N LEU A 50 -5.19 -17.63 -11.45
CA LEU A 50 -5.78 -16.30 -11.36
C LEU A 50 -5.91 -15.77 -12.79
N ASP A 51 -7.14 -15.62 -13.27
CA ASP A 51 -7.42 -15.04 -14.58
C ASP A 51 -7.28 -13.51 -14.54
N GLY A 52 -6.05 -13.04 -14.39
CA GLY A 52 -5.71 -11.62 -14.33
C GLY A 52 -4.39 -11.34 -13.60
N HIS A 53 -4.16 -10.07 -13.33
CA HIS A 53 -3.02 -9.59 -12.56
C HIS A 53 -3.40 -9.46 -11.09
N ALA A 54 -2.49 -9.84 -10.19
CA ALA A 54 -2.74 -9.82 -8.76
C ALA A 54 -1.47 -9.52 -7.96
N GLY A 55 -1.66 -8.91 -6.81
CA GLY A 55 -0.58 -8.56 -5.90
C GLY A 55 -1.02 -8.68 -4.45
N MET A 56 -0.09 -9.13 -3.60
CA MET A 56 -0.27 -9.27 -2.17
C MET A 56 0.97 -8.72 -1.45
N ALA A 57 0.74 -7.91 -0.43
CA ALA A 57 1.76 -7.39 0.46
C ALA A 57 1.40 -7.69 1.91
N ILE A 58 2.35 -8.16 2.70
CA ILE A 58 2.16 -8.57 4.09
C ILE A 58 3.27 -8.00 4.96
N MET A 59 2.93 -7.52 6.14
CA MET A 59 3.90 -6.95 7.07
C MET A 59 3.42 -7.11 8.51
N ALA A 60 4.30 -7.52 9.42
CA ALA A 60 4.00 -7.48 10.85
C ALA A 60 3.68 -6.05 11.28
N VAL A 61 2.65 -5.86 12.11
CA VAL A 61 2.46 -4.58 12.80
C VAL A 61 3.71 -4.27 13.63
N GLY A 62 4.21 -3.05 13.53
CA GLY A 62 5.50 -2.70 14.14
C GLY A 62 6.74 -3.07 13.31
N GLY A 63 6.61 -3.93 12.29
CA GLY A 63 7.71 -4.41 11.44
C GLY A 63 8.34 -3.36 10.53
N GLN A 64 9.36 -3.74 9.74
CA GLN A 64 10.06 -2.80 8.82
C GLN A 64 10.04 -3.22 7.35
N ARG A 65 9.96 -4.54 7.08
CA ARG A 65 10.08 -5.11 5.74
C ARG A 65 8.80 -5.83 5.36
N PRO A 66 8.14 -5.43 4.27
CA PRO A 66 7.02 -6.17 3.75
C PRO A 66 7.49 -7.39 2.94
N ALA A 67 6.69 -8.46 2.97
CA ALA A 67 6.73 -9.54 2.00
C ALA A 67 5.82 -9.17 0.83
N LEU A 68 6.32 -9.31 -0.39
CA LEU A 68 5.68 -8.84 -1.61
C LEU A 68 5.54 -9.98 -2.62
N MET A 69 4.32 -10.24 -3.07
CA MET A 69 3.96 -11.34 -3.97
C MET A 69 3.12 -10.84 -5.14
N GLY A 70 3.15 -11.56 -6.26
CA GLY A 70 2.41 -11.22 -7.47
C GLY A 70 3.08 -10.19 -8.38
N ASP A 71 2.36 -9.85 -9.44
CA ASP A 71 2.80 -8.95 -10.52
C ASP A 71 2.13 -7.57 -10.48
N TRP A 72 1.00 -7.43 -9.78
CA TRP A 72 0.40 -6.12 -9.50
C TRP A 72 1.15 -5.39 -8.37
N ARG A 73 1.49 -4.11 -8.57
CA ARG A 73 2.30 -3.33 -7.62
C ARG A 73 1.69 -2.00 -7.18
N THR A 74 1.06 -1.26 -8.09
CA THR A 74 0.54 0.07 -7.83
C THR A 74 -0.75 0.32 -8.58
N GLY A 75 -1.45 1.38 -8.22
CA GLY A 75 -2.70 1.80 -8.83
C GLY A 75 -3.49 2.75 -7.92
N PRO A 76 -4.61 3.29 -8.40
CA PRO A 76 -5.45 4.19 -7.61
C PRO A 76 -5.88 3.55 -6.28
N ALA A 77 -5.86 4.34 -5.21
CA ALA A 77 -6.29 3.91 -3.89
C ALA A 77 -7.80 3.56 -3.82
N TRP A 78 -8.61 4.21 -4.65
CA TRP A 78 -10.06 4.14 -4.58
C TRP A 78 -10.57 4.38 -3.14
N SER A 79 -11.59 3.64 -2.72
CA SER A 79 -12.17 3.77 -1.39
C SER A 79 -11.26 3.30 -0.24
N THR A 80 -10.09 2.72 -0.50
CA THR A 80 -9.16 2.40 0.61
C THR A 80 -8.60 3.67 1.26
N MET A 81 -8.49 4.77 0.52
CA MET A 81 -8.05 6.07 1.04
C MET A 81 -9.05 6.72 2.03
N LYS A 82 -10.26 6.16 2.16
CA LYS A 82 -11.24 6.62 3.16
C LYS A 82 -10.77 6.40 4.61
N VAL A 83 -9.88 5.44 4.85
CA VAL A 83 -9.30 5.20 6.19
C VAL A 83 -8.38 6.36 6.61
N PRO A 84 -7.31 6.72 5.86
CA PRO A 84 -6.49 7.88 6.21
C PRO A 84 -7.29 9.20 6.16
N LEU A 85 -8.29 9.33 5.27
CA LEU A 85 -9.22 10.46 5.29
C LEU A 85 -9.97 10.58 6.64
N THR A 86 -10.54 9.49 7.12
CA THR A 86 -11.28 9.47 8.38
C THR A 86 -10.37 9.79 9.56
N LEU A 87 -9.15 9.25 9.57
CA LEU A 87 -8.16 9.56 10.60
C LEU A 87 -7.73 11.05 10.55
N ALA A 88 -7.57 11.62 9.36
CA ALA A 88 -7.27 13.05 9.20
C ALA A 88 -8.39 13.94 9.77
N VAL A 89 -9.66 13.56 9.63
CA VAL A 89 -10.78 14.30 10.25
C VAL A 89 -10.81 14.11 11.77
N LEU A 90 -10.51 12.91 12.28
CA LEU A 90 -10.42 12.66 13.73
C LEU A 90 -9.36 13.58 14.38
N ARG A 91 -8.24 13.85 13.68
CA ARG A 91 -7.20 14.79 14.16
C ARG A 91 -7.69 16.22 14.33
N THR A 92 -8.62 16.67 13.49
CA THR A 92 -9.04 18.07 13.46
C THR A 92 -10.30 18.34 14.27
N ASN A 93 -11.11 17.30 14.55
CA ASN A 93 -12.40 17.45 15.23
C ASN A 93 -12.37 17.07 16.73
N GLY A 94 -11.18 17.05 17.34
CA GLY A 94 -11.01 16.66 18.74
C GLY A 94 -11.25 15.17 18.98
N ASN A 95 -10.94 14.33 17.98
CA ASN A 95 -11.16 12.89 18.01
C ASN A 95 -12.63 12.52 18.29
N THR A 96 -13.58 13.18 17.63
CA THR A 96 -15.02 12.91 17.83
C THR A 96 -15.56 12.02 16.69
N SER A 97 -16.12 10.86 17.03
CA SER A 97 -16.75 9.98 16.03
C SER A 97 -18.07 10.57 15.52
N THR A 98 -18.31 10.47 14.22
CA THR A 98 -19.56 10.93 13.59
C THR A 98 -20.21 9.81 12.78
N TYR A 99 -21.51 9.95 12.49
CA TYR A 99 -22.20 9.05 11.57
C TYR A 99 -21.55 9.01 10.18
N GLN A 100 -21.08 10.16 9.68
CA GLN A 100 -20.38 10.23 8.39
C GLN A 100 -19.12 9.37 8.37
N MET A 101 -18.36 9.32 9.47
CA MET A 101 -17.20 8.42 9.59
C MET A 101 -17.62 6.94 9.54
N SER A 102 -18.71 6.61 10.23
CA SER A 102 -19.26 5.24 10.21
C SER A 102 -19.65 4.84 8.79
N ALA A 103 -20.49 5.61 8.11
CA ALA A 103 -20.93 5.32 6.73
C ALA A 103 -19.75 5.29 5.74
N THR A 104 -18.79 6.20 5.90
CA THR A 104 -17.56 6.26 5.08
C THR A 104 -16.77 4.96 5.14
N ILE A 105 -16.59 4.39 6.34
CA ILE A 105 -15.75 3.20 6.53
C ILE A 105 -16.55 1.90 6.32
N THR A 106 -17.71 1.77 6.95
CA THR A 106 -18.47 0.51 7.01
C THR A 106 -19.25 0.21 5.73
N GLU A 107 -19.82 1.23 5.10
CA GLU A 107 -20.65 1.11 3.89
C GLU A 107 -19.90 1.58 2.64
N SER A 108 -18.75 2.23 2.81
CA SER A 108 -18.03 2.89 1.72
C SER A 108 -18.83 4.03 1.07
N ASP A 109 -19.71 4.71 1.83
CA ASP A 109 -20.53 5.80 1.31
C ASP A 109 -19.65 6.96 0.76
N ASN A 110 -19.89 7.34 -0.49
CA ASN A 110 -19.11 8.38 -1.18
C ASN A 110 -19.54 9.79 -0.80
N SER A 111 -20.83 10.02 -0.50
CA SER A 111 -21.35 11.32 -0.08
C SER A 111 -20.88 11.67 1.33
N ALA A 112 -20.87 10.69 2.23
CA ALA A 112 -20.29 10.84 3.57
C ALA A 112 -18.78 11.14 3.48
N ALA A 113 -18.05 10.41 2.64
CA ALA A 113 -16.61 10.64 2.46
C ALA A 113 -16.30 12.01 1.83
N ASP A 114 -17.12 12.47 0.88
CA ASP A 114 -16.98 13.83 0.32
C ASP A 114 -17.27 14.90 1.39
N GLY A 115 -18.24 14.69 2.26
CA GLY A 115 -18.49 15.54 3.43
C GLY A 115 -17.31 15.59 4.41
N LEU A 116 -16.67 14.45 4.69
CA LEU A 116 -15.45 14.38 5.49
C LEU A 116 -14.31 15.16 4.82
N TRP A 117 -14.11 14.99 3.51
CA TRP A 117 -13.11 15.71 2.73
C TRP A 117 -13.31 17.24 2.80
N GLN A 118 -14.54 17.70 2.59
CA GLN A 118 -14.89 19.12 2.66
C GLN A 118 -14.69 19.71 4.07
N SER A 119 -14.89 18.90 5.12
CA SER A 119 -14.69 19.33 6.51
C SER A 119 -13.23 19.68 6.84
N LEU A 120 -12.27 19.20 6.04
CA LEU A 120 -10.83 19.52 6.17
C LEU A 120 -10.45 20.87 5.51
N GLY A 121 -11.40 21.58 4.92
CA GLY A 121 -11.22 22.92 4.35
C GLY A 121 -11.10 22.93 2.83
N THR A 122 -10.20 23.75 2.29
CA THR A 122 -9.96 23.79 0.84
C THR A 122 -9.44 22.43 0.32
N PRO A 123 -9.60 22.10 -0.97
CA PRO A 123 -9.11 20.83 -1.50
C PRO A 123 -7.60 20.60 -1.24
N ASP A 124 -6.79 21.66 -1.29
CA ASP A 124 -5.36 21.59 -0.94
C ASP A 124 -5.12 21.33 0.55
N ALA A 125 -5.94 21.90 1.44
CA ALA A 125 -5.84 21.65 2.87
C ALA A 125 -6.23 20.20 3.20
N ALA A 126 -7.31 19.70 2.59
CA ALA A 126 -7.75 18.32 2.72
C ALA A 126 -6.69 17.33 2.22
N ALA A 127 -6.13 17.55 1.02
CA ALA A 127 -5.05 16.74 0.48
C ALA A 127 -3.84 16.68 1.41
N ARG A 128 -3.39 17.84 1.92
CA ARG A 128 -2.28 17.90 2.88
C ARG A 128 -2.58 17.17 4.18
N ALA A 129 -3.80 17.27 4.71
CA ALA A 129 -4.19 16.61 5.95
C ALA A 129 -4.17 15.07 5.80
N VAL A 130 -4.72 14.54 4.71
CA VAL A 130 -4.67 13.09 4.44
C VAL A 130 -3.25 12.62 4.20
N GLN A 131 -2.46 13.37 3.43
CA GLN A 131 -1.05 13.04 3.18
C GLN A 131 -0.22 13.09 4.47
N ALA A 132 -0.49 14.02 5.39
CA ALA A 132 0.21 14.09 6.67
C ALA A 132 0.00 12.81 7.50
N VAL A 133 -1.22 12.26 7.52
CA VAL A 133 -1.51 10.97 8.16
C VAL A 133 -0.81 9.79 7.48
N LEU A 134 -0.68 9.82 6.14
CA LEU A 134 0.13 8.82 5.43
C LEU A 134 1.60 8.88 5.86
N ARG A 135 2.16 10.09 5.96
CA ARG A 135 3.54 10.33 6.41
C ARG A 135 3.76 9.89 7.86
N GLU A 136 2.80 10.15 8.75
CA GLU A 136 2.83 9.68 10.15
C GLU A 136 2.92 8.15 10.22
N GLY A 137 2.19 7.44 9.35
CA GLY A 137 2.25 5.98 9.23
C GLY A 137 3.42 5.44 8.40
N GLY A 138 4.40 6.27 8.03
CA GLY A 138 5.62 5.84 7.34
C GLY A 138 5.51 5.65 5.83
N ASP A 139 4.38 5.99 5.20
CA ASP A 139 4.28 6.14 3.75
C ASP A 139 4.90 7.50 3.38
N THR A 140 6.08 7.50 2.76
CA THR A 140 6.82 8.72 2.39
C THR A 140 6.64 9.15 0.94
N THR A 141 5.92 8.37 0.13
CA THR A 141 5.91 8.44 -1.33
C THR A 141 4.57 8.91 -1.87
N THR A 142 3.46 8.37 -1.35
CA THR A 142 2.11 8.59 -1.89
C THR A 142 1.74 10.06 -1.80
N ALA A 143 1.34 10.64 -2.94
CA ALA A 143 0.82 12.00 -3.01
C ALA A 143 -0.71 11.96 -3.10
N VAL A 144 -1.39 12.73 -2.25
CA VAL A 144 -2.86 12.84 -2.30
C VAL A 144 -3.22 14.03 -3.20
N PRO A 145 -3.93 13.81 -4.32
CA PRO A 145 -4.28 14.92 -5.20
C PRO A 145 -5.39 15.76 -4.57
N ALA A 146 -5.28 17.09 -4.72
CA ALA A 146 -6.32 18.04 -4.31
C ALA A 146 -7.48 18.11 -5.32
N THR A 147 -7.19 17.86 -6.59
CA THR A 147 -8.16 17.94 -7.69
C THR A 147 -8.54 16.56 -8.22
N ARG A 148 -9.71 16.49 -8.86
CA ARG A 148 -10.21 15.27 -9.50
C ARG A 148 -9.64 15.22 -10.92
N ASN A 149 -8.76 14.25 -11.20
CA ASN A 149 -8.30 14.01 -12.59
C ASN A 149 -9.45 13.46 -13.44
N ARG A 150 -10.27 12.61 -12.83
CA ARG A 150 -11.55 12.11 -13.35
C ARG A 150 -12.67 12.65 -12.48
N ALA A 151 -13.52 13.52 -13.04
CA ALA A 151 -14.50 14.31 -12.29
C ALA A 151 -15.55 13.45 -11.56
N GLU A 152 -15.82 12.26 -12.10
CA GLU A 152 -16.75 11.28 -11.59
C GLU A 152 -16.26 10.54 -10.33
N TYR A 153 -14.97 10.67 -9.97
CA TYR A 153 -14.38 10.04 -8.78
C TYR A 153 -13.79 11.06 -7.80
N SER A 154 -13.71 10.68 -6.53
CA SER A 154 -13.07 11.49 -5.48
C SER A 154 -11.61 11.81 -5.83
N ALA A 155 -11.10 12.98 -5.43
CA ALA A 155 -9.68 13.31 -5.60
C ALA A 155 -8.80 12.34 -4.82
N PHE A 156 -9.02 12.19 -3.52
CA PHE A 156 -8.25 11.30 -2.65
C PHE A 156 -8.18 9.84 -3.14
N GLY A 157 -9.27 9.30 -3.69
CA GLY A 157 -9.28 7.93 -4.23
C GLY A 157 -8.45 7.74 -5.50
N GLN A 158 -8.04 8.82 -6.17
CA GLN A 158 -7.19 8.78 -7.37
C GLN A 158 -5.70 8.90 -7.04
N ALA A 159 -5.32 8.98 -5.77
CA ALA A 159 -3.93 8.85 -5.36
C ALA A 159 -3.37 7.49 -5.81
N ASP A 160 -2.24 7.48 -6.51
CA ASP A 160 -1.53 6.26 -6.82
C ASP A 160 -0.88 5.73 -5.53
N TRP A 161 -1.29 4.53 -5.10
CA TRP A 161 -0.88 3.97 -3.82
C TRP A 161 -0.36 2.56 -4.01
N SER A 162 0.96 2.41 -3.90
CA SER A 162 1.63 1.10 -4.05
C SER A 162 1.18 0.13 -2.96
N LEU A 163 1.22 -1.18 -3.24
CA LEU A 163 0.94 -2.20 -2.22
C LEU A 163 1.97 -2.16 -1.08
N GLU A 164 3.22 -1.81 -1.39
CA GLU A 164 4.27 -1.66 -0.40
C GLU A 164 3.97 -0.51 0.57
N ASP A 165 3.63 0.66 0.05
CA ASP A 165 3.32 1.82 0.88
C ASP A 165 2.00 1.64 1.63
N GLN A 166 1.02 0.99 1.00
CA GLN A 166 -0.26 0.67 1.63
C GLN A 166 -0.10 -0.28 2.81
N VAL A 167 0.67 -1.38 2.66
CA VAL A 167 0.91 -2.31 3.77
C VAL A 167 1.81 -1.69 4.84
N ARG A 168 2.77 -0.85 4.46
CA ARG A 168 3.63 -0.11 5.39
C ARG A 168 2.78 0.80 6.27
N TRP A 169 1.90 1.61 5.67
CA TRP A 169 0.98 2.45 6.42
C TRP A 169 0.03 1.63 7.30
N ALA A 170 -0.56 0.56 6.76
CA ALA A 170 -1.42 -0.34 7.52
C ALA A 170 -0.71 -0.95 8.73
N SER A 171 0.57 -1.33 8.61
CA SER A 171 1.38 -1.89 9.72
C SER A 171 1.66 -0.89 10.85
N ARG A 172 1.46 0.41 10.59
CA ARG A 172 1.58 1.48 11.58
C ARG A 172 0.25 2.00 12.09
N LEU A 173 -0.84 1.80 11.33
CA LEU A 173 -2.17 2.29 11.67
C LEU A 173 -2.59 2.06 13.13
N PRO A 174 -2.50 0.85 13.72
CA PRO A 174 -2.91 0.65 15.11
C PRO A 174 -2.00 1.36 16.13
N CYS A 175 -0.83 1.83 15.70
CA CYS A 175 0.16 2.52 16.53
C CYS A 175 0.04 4.05 16.44
N LEU A 176 -0.77 4.55 15.51
CA LEU A 176 -1.04 5.98 15.40
C LEU A 176 -1.99 6.41 16.52
N PRO A 177 -1.84 7.63 17.07
CA PRO A 177 -2.82 8.17 18.00
C PRO A 177 -4.21 8.20 17.34
N ASP A 178 -5.29 8.18 18.12
CA ASP A 178 -6.69 8.26 17.64
C ASP A 178 -7.12 7.25 16.56
N ALA A 179 -6.30 6.23 16.26
CA ALA A 179 -6.61 5.25 15.21
C ALA A 179 -7.60 4.17 15.67
N ASP A 180 -7.86 4.07 16.97
CA ASP A 180 -8.80 3.11 17.57
C ASP A 180 -10.20 3.26 16.97
N LYS A 181 -10.70 4.48 16.78
CA LYS A 181 -12.02 4.72 16.22
C LYS A 181 -12.15 4.26 14.77
N VAL A 182 -11.16 4.57 13.93
CA VAL A 182 -11.21 4.15 12.51
C VAL A 182 -10.99 2.65 12.37
N THR A 183 -10.07 2.05 13.14
CA THR A 183 -9.83 0.60 13.12
C THR A 183 -11.01 -0.20 13.67
N ASN A 184 -11.73 0.32 14.68
CA ASN A 184 -12.98 -0.27 15.16
C ASN A 184 -14.09 -0.25 14.10
N LEU A 185 -14.16 0.80 13.27
CA LEU A 185 -15.11 0.85 12.14
C LEU A 185 -14.72 -0.11 11.02
N MET A 186 -13.43 -0.32 10.77
CA MET A 186 -12.93 -1.30 9.78
C MET A 186 -13.31 -2.75 10.14
N GLY A 187 -13.62 -3.04 11.42
CA GLY A 187 -14.17 -4.34 11.86
C GLY A 187 -15.69 -4.45 11.73
N LYS A 188 -16.39 -3.42 11.22
CA LYS A 188 -17.85 -3.34 11.12
C LYS A 188 -18.33 -3.15 9.68
N VAL A 189 -17.52 -3.54 8.71
CA VAL A 189 -17.85 -3.46 7.28
C VAL A 189 -19.11 -4.29 7.00
N VAL A 190 -20.07 -3.70 6.28
CA VAL A 190 -21.37 -4.34 6.03
C VAL A 190 -21.27 -5.52 5.07
N TRP A 191 -22.22 -6.45 5.14
CA TRP A 191 -22.23 -7.70 4.36
C TRP A 191 -21.92 -7.52 2.86
N GLY A 192 -22.54 -6.54 2.19
CA GLY A 192 -22.31 -6.29 0.77
C GLY A 192 -20.90 -5.82 0.40
N GLN A 193 -20.05 -5.56 1.38
CA GLN A 193 -18.65 -5.15 1.24
C GLN A 193 -17.68 -6.23 1.76
N GLN A 194 -18.19 -7.38 2.22
CA GLN A 194 -17.40 -8.50 2.76
C GLN A 194 -17.03 -9.49 1.66
N TRP A 195 -15.99 -9.16 0.91
CA TRP A 195 -15.28 -10.03 -0.03
C TRP A 195 -13.78 -9.99 0.31
N GLY A 196 -12.97 -10.87 -0.28
CA GLY A 196 -11.52 -10.96 -0.03
C GLY A 196 -11.22 -11.13 1.46
N LEU A 197 -10.53 -10.16 2.05
CA LEU A 197 -10.22 -10.09 3.48
C LEU A 197 -11.47 -10.15 4.38
N GLY A 198 -12.64 -9.77 3.87
CA GLY A 198 -13.91 -9.86 4.60
C GLY A 198 -14.39 -11.29 4.87
N HIS A 199 -13.81 -12.30 4.22
CA HIS A 199 -14.07 -13.72 4.52
C HIS A 199 -13.17 -14.27 5.63
N LEU A 200 -12.19 -13.50 6.11
CA LEU A 200 -11.31 -13.90 7.19
C LEU A 200 -11.90 -13.47 8.53
N ASP A 201 -11.93 -14.40 9.48
CA ASP A 201 -12.23 -14.08 10.87
C ASP A 201 -11.20 -13.08 11.43
N ASN A 202 -11.59 -12.32 12.45
CA ASN A 202 -10.72 -11.38 13.18
C ASN A 202 -9.99 -10.36 12.29
N THR A 203 -10.61 -9.96 11.18
CA THR A 203 -10.03 -9.02 10.22
C THR A 203 -10.74 -7.67 10.24
N ARG A 204 -9.96 -6.60 10.34
CA ARG A 204 -10.40 -5.20 10.21
C ARG A 204 -9.88 -4.68 8.86
N PHE A 205 -10.74 -4.35 7.91
CA PHE A 205 -10.29 -4.02 6.56
C PHE A 205 -11.06 -2.86 5.93
N LYS A 206 -10.54 -2.38 4.79
CA LYS A 206 -11.27 -1.50 3.88
C LYS A 206 -11.03 -1.93 2.44
N GLY A 207 -12.12 -2.12 1.70
CA GLY A 207 -12.10 -2.31 0.24
C GLY A 207 -12.21 -1.01 -0.56
N GLY A 208 -11.72 -1.06 -1.79
CA GLY A 208 -11.92 -0.04 -2.81
C GLY A 208 -11.81 -0.63 -4.21
N TRP A 209 -12.57 -0.07 -5.13
CA TRP A 209 -12.59 -0.49 -6.52
C TRP A 209 -12.93 0.67 -7.43
N GLY A 210 -12.56 0.54 -8.70
CA GLY A 210 -12.95 1.47 -9.75
C GLY A 210 -12.34 1.07 -11.10
N PRO A 211 -12.99 1.47 -12.20
CA PRO A 211 -12.51 1.16 -13.54
C PRO A 211 -11.34 2.05 -13.92
N ASP A 212 -10.41 1.55 -14.71
CA ASP A 212 -9.50 2.38 -15.50
C ASP A 212 -10.26 3.11 -16.65
N PRO A 213 -9.59 3.93 -17.48
CA PRO A 213 -10.25 4.58 -18.62
C PRO A 213 -10.80 3.62 -19.68
N ALA A 214 -10.29 2.40 -19.77
CA ALA A 214 -10.78 1.37 -20.68
C ALA A 214 -11.97 0.58 -20.09
N GLY A 215 -12.29 0.77 -18.82
CA GLY A 215 -13.41 0.13 -18.11
C GLY A 215 -12.99 -1.05 -17.23
N SER A 216 -11.71 -1.43 -17.21
CA SER A 216 -11.25 -2.59 -16.44
C SER A 216 -11.11 -2.23 -14.96
N TYR A 217 -11.80 -2.96 -14.09
CA TYR A 217 -11.81 -2.71 -12.66
C TYR A 217 -10.54 -3.17 -11.97
N LEU A 218 -9.89 -2.23 -11.29
CA LEU A 218 -9.01 -2.55 -10.18
C LEU A 218 -9.89 -2.76 -8.94
N VAL A 219 -9.71 -3.89 -8.26
CA VAL A 219 -10.29 -4.18 -6.96
C VAL A 219 -9.14 -4.36 -5.97
N ARG A 220 -9.20 -3.68 -4.82
CA ARG A 220 -8.15 -3.71 -3.81
C ARG A 220 -8.67 -3.62 -2.40
N GLN A 221 -7.90 -4.14 -1.47
CA GLN A 221 -8.17 -4.13 -0.03
C GLN A 221 -6.89 -3.92 0.74
N PHE A 222 -7.02 -3.38 1.95
CA PHE A 222 -6.01 -3.57 2.97
C PHE A 222 -6.68 -3.70 4.34
N GLY A 223 -5.95 -4.23 5.31
CA GLY A 223 -6.45 -4.40 6.65
C GLY A 223 -5.43 -4.94 7.65
N LEU A 224 -5.94 -5.22 8.84
CA LEU A 224 -5.28 -5.83 9.97
C LEU A 224 -5.96 -7.17 10.27
N LEU A 225 -5.22 -8.25 10.21
CA LEU A 225 -5.63 -9.57 10.64
C LEU A 225 -5.03 -9.85 12.02
N SER A 226 -5.87 -10.13 13.01
CA SER A 226 -5.41 -10.43 14.36
C SER A 226 -5.14 -11.93 14.53
N THR A 227 -3.95 -12.26 15.01
CA THR A 227 -3.49 -13.61 15.39
C THR A 227 -3.18 -13.65 16.89
N PRO A 228 -3.00 -14.85 17.48
CA PRO A 228 -2.57 -14.97 18.88
C PRO A 228 -1.23 -14.27 19.19
N GLU A 229 -0.34 -14.16 18.19
CA GLU A 229 1.00 -13.57 18.28
C GLU A 229 1.03 -12.06 17.96
N GLY A 230 -0.10 -11.46 17.60
CA GLY A 230 -0.23 -10.05 17.29
C GLY A 230 -1.00 -9.77 16.00
N ASP A 231 -0.85 -8.55 15.47
CA ASP A 231 -1.54 -8.13 14.26
C ASP A 231 -0.63 -8.23 13.03
N VAL A 232 -1.23 -8.63 11.91
CA VAL A 232 -0.61 -8.70 10.58
C VAL A 232 -1.29 -7.66 9.69
N ALA A 233 -0.52 -6.76 9.10
CA ALA A 233 -1.01 -5.86 8.06
C ALA A 233 -0.96 -6.54 6.69
N ILE A 234 -2.03 -6.42 5.91
CA ILE A 234 -2.19 -7.06 4.61
C ILE A 234 -2.73 -6.04 3.61
N ALA A 235 -2.18 -6.00 2.41
CA ALA A 235 -2.72 -5.26 1.27
C ALA A 235 -2.82 -6.17 0.05
N LEU A 236 -3.95 -6.16 -0.63
CA LEU A 236 -4.28 -6.99 -1.79
C LEU A 236 -4.79 -6.12 -2.93
N ALA A 237 -4.44 -6.47 -4.17
CA ALA A 237 -5.00 -5.85 -5.36
C ALA A 237 -5.11 -6.85 -6.50
N ALA A 238 -6.13 -6.69 -7.33
CA ALA A 238 -6.33 -7.50 -8.52
C ALA A 238 -7.02 -6.70 -9.64
N GLN A 239 -6.68 -7.04 -10.87
CA GLN A 239 -7.43 -6.68 -12.06
C GLN A 239 -7.61 -7.96 -12.88
N ALA A 240 -8.84 -8.44 -12.99
CA ALA A 240 -9.15 -9.64 -13.77
C ALA A 240 -9.00 -9.37 -15.27
N THR A 241 -8.66 -10.40 -16.06
CA THR A 241 -8.58 -10.32 -17.53
C THR A 241 -9.90 -9.87 -18.15
N SER A 242 -11.04 -10.28 -17.57
CA SER A 242 -12.37 -9.85 -18.00
C SER A 242 -12.66 -8.37 -17.74
N GLY A 243 -11.86 -7.71 -16.89
CA GLY A 243 -12.03 -6.33 -16.46
C GLY A 243 -13.22 -6.11 -15.51
N THR A 244 -13.96 -7.14 -15.12
CA THR A 244 -15.15 -6.98 -14.28
C THR A 244 -14.80 -6.89 -12.79
N PHE A 245 -15.62 -6.15 -12.04
CA PHE A 245 -15.51 -6.09 -10.58
C PHE A 245 -15.64 -7.47 -9.93
N GLU A 246 -16.63 -8.26 -10.37
CA GLU A 246 -16.93 -9.59 -9.81
C GLU A 246 -15.75 -10.56 -9.96
N ASP A 247 -15.07 -10.53 -11.09
CA ASP A 247 -13.93 -11.44 -11.30
C ASP A 247 -12.71 -10.97 -10.50
N GLY A 248 -12.55 -9.65 -10.33
CA GLY A 248 -11.55 -9.08 -9.44
C GLY A 248 -11.77 -9.48 -7.98
N THR A 249 -13.01 -9.46 -7.48
CA THR A 249 -13.31 -9.92 -6.10
C THR A 249 -13.09 -11.42 -5.94
N ARG A 250 -13.38 -12.25 -6.98
CA ARG A 250 -13.04 -13.69 -6.96
C ARG A 250 -11.53 -13.93 -6.80
N ILE A 251 -10.68 -13.18 -7.51
CA ILE A 251 -9.22 -13.26 -7.34
C ILE A 251 -8.81 -12.91 -5.89
N LEU A 252 -9.42 -11.87 -5.31
CA LEU A 252 -9.17 -11.49 -3.91
C LEU A 252 -9.65 -12.56 -2.91
N ASN A 253 -10.77 -13.24 -3.19
CA ASN A 253 -11.26 -14.36 -2.39
C ASN A 253 -10.26 -15.54 -2.39
N ASP A 254 -9.70 -15.88 -3.56
CA ASP A 254 -8.70 -16.95 -3.68
C ASP A 254 -7.42 -16.61 -2.90
N MET A 255 -6.98 -15.34 -2.96
CA MET A 255 -5.85 -14.85 -2.17
C MET A 255 -6.14 -14.89 -0.66
N ALA A 256 -7.36 -14.58 -0.22
CA ALA A 256 -7.77 -14.71 1.18
C ALA A 256 -7.81 -16.17 1.65
N GLY A 257 -8.22 -17.10 0.77
CA GLY A 257 -8.13 -18.53 1.04
C GLY A 257 -6.70 -19.00 1.34
N LEU A 258 -5.70 -18.46 0.62
CA LEU A 258 -4.30 -18.72 0.93
C LEU A 258 -3.88 -18.20 2.31
N LEU A 259 -4.30 -16.98 2.67
CA LEU A 259 -4.00 -16.41 3.99
C LEU A 259 -4.55 -17.31 5.11
N THR A 260 -5.75 -17.86 4.94
CA THR A 260 -6.37 -18.80 5.89
C THR A 260 -5.51 -20.06 6.08
N LYS A 261 -4.95 -20.61 5.00
CA LYS A 261 -4.09 -21.79 5.04
C LYS A 261 -2.78 -21.56 5.81
N HIS A 262 -2.28 -20.31 5.79
CA HIS A 262 -0.98 -19.92 6.30
C HIS A 262 -1.03 -19.06 7.56
N LEU A 263 -2.17 -19.01 8.27
CA LEU A 263 -2.37 -18.12 9.44
C LEU A 263 -1.24 -18.24 10.48
N GLY A 264 -0.80 -19.46 10.78
CA GLY A 264 0.27 -19.72 11.75
C GLY A 264 1.68 -19.31 11.29
N ASP A 265 1.85 -19.03 10.00
CA ASP A 265 3.13 -18.65 9.40
C ASP A 265 3.22 -17.15 9.10
N LEU A 266 2.14 -16.39 9.33
CA LEU A 266 2.11 -14.96 9.04
C LEU A 266 2.98 -14.19 10.04
N PRO A 267 3.74 -13.18 9.57
CA PRO A 267 4.55 -12.36 10.45
C PRO A 267 3.64 -11.43 11.26
N ALA A 268 3.34 -11.80 12.50
CA ALA A 268 2.58 -10.99 13.43
C ALA A 268 3.48 -10.06 14.26
N GLY A 269 2.92 -8.96 14.73
CA GLY A 269 3.62 -8.06 15.62
C GLY A 269 2.70 -7.11 16.38
N HIS A 270 3.31 -6.22 17.16
CA HIS A 270 2.60 -5.28 18.01
C HIS A 270 3.20 -3.89 17.87
N CYS A 271 2.43 -2.88 18.26
CA CYS A 271 2.96 -1.54 18.45
C CYS A 271 3.96 -1.57 19.61
N THR A 272 5.22 -1.28 19.31
CA THR A 272 6.18 -0.94 20.36
C THR A 272 5.74 0.39 20.96
N ALA A 273 5.73 0.50 22.29
CA ALA A 273 5.55 1.80 22.93
C ALA A 273 6.53 2.81 22.31
N ALA A 274 6.06 4.04 22.06
CA ALA A 274 6.97 5.12 21.71
C ALA A 274 8.04 5.20 22.82
N PRO A 275 9.34 5.28 22.49
CA PRO A 275 10.37 5.52 23.48
C PRO A 275 10.13 6.83 24.24
#